data_AF-A0A434NMZ2-F1
#
_entry.id   AF-A0A434NMZ2-F1
#
_cell.length_a   1.000
_cell.length_b   1.000
_cell.length_c   1.000
_cell.angle_alpha   90.00
_cell.angle_beta   90.00
_cell.angle_gamma   90.00
#
_symmetry.space_group_name_H-M   'P 1'
#
loop_
_entity.id
_entity.type
_entity.pdbx_description
1 polymer ?
#
loop_
_entity_poly.entity_id
_entity_poly.type
_entity_poly.pdbx_seq_one_letter_code
_entity_poly.pdbx_strand_id
1 'polypeptide(L)'
;MTRFAQSALAALIALCTPLGASLAVTQAAKAADLAVYTEEDSGVCGEAWVLNKITSRFSYQVRHVPNLPDVEITDFQGIHQHRYLPANETWPIGRRYCGATVSLSDGHARTIWYLIEEGQGFASIGDNVEFCVAGFDRWMVYNGRCRVLR
;
A
#
# COMPACT_ATOMS: atom_id res chain seq x y z
N MET A 1 46.04 9.70 38.70
CA MET A 1 45.91 10.29 37.36
C MET A 1 47.19 9.91 36.64
N THR A 2 47.26 8.93 35.73
CA THR A 2 46.72 8.87 34.34
C THR A 2 46.95 7.42 33.83
N ARG A 3 45.90 6.60 33.62
CA ARG A 3 45.34 6.13 32.32
C ARG A 3 46.33 5.91 31.16
N PHE A 4 46.36 4.68 30.62
CA PHE A 4 46.31 4.24 29.20
C PHE A 4 46.96 2.84 29.06
N ALA A 5 46.23 1.82 28.57
CA ALA A 5 46.46 1.07 27.31
C ALA A 5 46.46 -0.45 27.64
N GLN A 6 45.50 -1.24 27.15
CA GLN A 6 45.49 -2.00 25.88
C GLN A 6 46.43 -3.22 25.81
N SER A 7 45.78 -4.39 25.84
CA SER A 7 45.92 -5.54 24.94
C SER A 7 47.23 -6.34 24.85
N ALA A 8 47.17 -7.64 25.21
CA ALA A 8 47.49 -8.80 24.35
C ALA A 8 47.79 -10.08 25.18
N LEU A 9 47.24 -11.24 24.79
CA LEU A 9 47.81 -12.62 24.89
C LEU A 9 46.70 -13.62 24.47
N ALA A 10 46.76 -14.23 23.28
CA ALA A 10 47.30 -15.58 22.96
C ALA A 10 46.24 -16.70 23.18
N ALA A 11 46.09 -17.82 22.45
CA ALA A 11 46.81 -18.56 21.39
C ALA A 11 45.79 -19.54 20.72
N LEU A 12 45.74 -19.73 19.39
CA LEU A 12 46.33 -20.82 18.54
C LEU A 12 46.10 -22.29 18.98
N ILE A 13 45.55 -23.11 18.05
CA ILE A 13 45.83 -24.53 17.64
C ILE A 13 44.70 -24.89 16.63
N ALA A 14 44.85 -24.95 15.29
CA ALA A 14 45.60 -25.83 14.37
C ALA A 14 45.04 -27.27 14.20
N LEU A 15 44.66 -27.62 12.95
CA LEU A 15 44.92 -28.87 12.16
C LEU A 15 43.72 -29.64 11.51
N CYS A 16 44.01 -30.10 10.28
CA CYS A 16 43.45 -31.26 9.51
C CYS A 16 42.35 -31.07 8.43
N THR A 17 42.76 -30.64 7.21
CA THR A 17 42.74 -31.29 5.85
C THR A 17 41.58 -32.27 5.40
N PRO A 18 41.51 -32.74 4.12
CA PRO A 18 40.65 -32.24 3.03
C PRO A 18 39.75 -33.30 2.34
N LEU A 19 38.57 -32.97 1.80
CA LEU A 19 37.89 -33.84 0.80
C LEU A 19 37.08 -33.02 -0.21
N GLY A 20 37.34 -33.32 -1.49
CA GLY A 20 36.65 -32.73 -2.63
C GLY A 20 35.16 -33.06 -2.65
N ALA A 21 34.36 -32.04 -2.92
CA ALA A 21 33.03 -32.19 -3.50
C ALA A 21 32.94 -31.20 -4.66
N SER A 22 33.02 -31.72 -5.88
CA SER A 22 32.60 -31.03 -7.08
C SER A 22 31.10 -30.77 -6.96
N LEU A 23 30.73 -29.62 -6.41
CA LEU A 23 29.38 -29.09 -6.48
C LEU A 23 29.15 -28.62 -7.91
N ALA A 24 28.68 -29.52 -8.76
CA ALA A 24 27.98 -29.14 -9.97
C ALA A 24 26.74 -28.34 -9.55
N VAL A 25 26.85 -27.00 -9.58
CA VAL A 25 25.69 -26.13 -9.50
C VAL A 25 24.95 -26.29 -10.83
N THR A 26 24.06 -27.27 -10.91
CA THR A 26 22.97 -27.22 -11.89
C THR A 26 22.10 -26.04 -11.51
N GLN A 27 22.38 -24.87 -12.09
CA GLN A 27 21.46 -23.74 -12.04
C GLN A 27 20.18 -24.21 -12.71
N ALA A 28 19.07 -24.20 -11.98
CA ALA A 28 17.77 -24.27 -12.62
C ALA A 28 17.65 -23.03 -13.52
N ALA A 29 17.56 -23.25 -14.83
CA ALA A 29 17.13 -22.21 -15.74
C ALA A 29 15.68 -21.85 -15.38
N LYS A 30 15.52 -20.83 -14.54
CA LYS A 30 14.26 -20.12 -14.41
C LYS A 30 14.06 -19.41 -15.75
N ALA A 31 13.27 -20.01 -16.63
CA ALA A 31 12.61 -19.26 -17.67
C ALA A 31 11.64 -18.31 -16.97
N ALA A 32 12.14 -17.14 -16.57
CA ALA A 32 11.29 -16.01 -16.27
C ALA A 32 10.85 -15.49 -17.63
N ASP A 33 9.69 -15.95 -18.10
CA ASP A 33 8.92 -15.14 -19.03
C ASP A 33 8.81 -13.77 -18.37
N LEU A 34 9.48 -12.79 -18.96
CA LEU A 34 9.37 -11.40 -18.57
C LEU A 34 7.95 -11.01 -18.90
N ALA A 35 7.03 -11.22 -17.96
CA ALA A 35 5.75 -10.54 -18.00
C ALA A 35 6.12 -9.05 -18.00
N VAL A 36 5.91 -8.41 -19.16
CA VAL A 36 5.89 -6.97 -19.27
C VAL A 36 4.71 -6.55 -18.40
N TYR A 37 5.00 -6.29 -17.12
CA TYR A 37 4.13 -5.50 -16.30
C TYR A 37 4.18 -4.13 -16.97
N THR A 38 3.16 -3.82 -17.77
CA THR A 38 2.81 -2.43 -17.98
C THR A 38 2.55 -1.91 -16.58
N GLU A 39 3.55 -1.25 -15.97
CA GLU A 39 3.30 -0.33 -14.89
C GLU A 39 2.38 0.73 -15.51
N GLU A 40 1.08 0.49 -15.45
CA GLU A 40 0.14 1.59 -15.39
C GLU A 40 0.62 2.38 -14.18
N ASP A 41 1.36 3.46 -14.44
CA ASP A 41 1.81 4.42 -13.45
C ASP A 41 0.54 4.98 -12.80
N SER A 42 0.10 4.26 -11.76
CA SER A 42 -1.03 4.61 -10.94
C SER A 42 -0.74 5.88 -10.12
N GLY A 43 0.51 6.39 -10.18
CA GLY A 43 0.99 7.56 -9.49
C GLY A 43 0.63 7.51 -8.00
N VAL A 44 0.28 8.66 -7.45
CA VAL A 44 -0.13 8.79 -6.05
C VAL A 44 -1.34 7.92 -5.71
N CYS A 45 -2.22 7.62 -6.67
CA CYS A 45 -3.40 6.78 -6.42
C CYS A 45 -3.03 5.35 -5.98
N GLY A 46 -1.92 4.80 -6.48
CA GLY A 46 -1.46 3.44 -6.17
C GLY A 46 -0.41 3.35 -5.07
N GLU A 47 -0.03 4.47 -4.46
CA GLU A 47 0.99 4.47 -3.41
C GLU A 47 0.53 3.72 -2.16
N ALA A 48 1.46 2.95 -1.56
CA ALA A 48 1.16 2.07 -0.44
C ALA A 48 0.54 2.80 0.76
N TRP A 49 0.92 4.05 1.03
CA TRP A 49 0.35 4.80 2.16
C TRP A 49 -1.14 5.14 1.95
N VAL A 50 -1.57 5.37 0.71
CA VAL A 50 -2.98 5.61 0.35
C VAL A 50 -3.76 4.32 0.56
N LEU A 51 -3.29 3.23 -0.05
CA LEU A 51 -3.96 1.94 0.01
C LEU A 51 -4.04 1.41 1.44
N ASN A 52 -2.97 1.53 2.23
CA ASN A 52 -2.95 1.13 3.63
C ASN A 52 -3.93 1.96 4.49
N LYS A 53 -4.05 3.27 4.24
CA LYS A 53 -5.02 4.13 4.94
C LYS A 53 -6.46 3.71 4.61
N ILE A 54 -6.75 3.41 3.35
CA ILE A 54 -8.05 2.87 2.93
C ILE A 54 -8.33 1.54 3.61
N THR A 55 -7.41 0.57 3.50
CA THR A 55 -7.57 -0.78 4.10
C THR A 55 -7.82 -0.68 5.61
N SER A 56 -7.02 0.11 6.32
CA SER A 56 -7.18 0.30 7.77
C SER A 56 -8.56 0.88 8.13
N ARG A 57 -8.96 1.98 7.47
CA ARG A 57 -10.25 2.64 7.73
C ARG A 57 -11.45 1.81 7.28
N PHE A 58 -11.33 1.04 6.20
CA PHE A 58 -12.36 0.11 5.76
C PHE A 58 -12.57 -1.01 6.77
N SER A 59 -11.47 -1.62 7.25
CA SER A 59 -11.53 -2.66 8.29
C SER A 59 -12.17 -2.13 9.59
N TYR A 60 -11.96 -0.85 9.90
CA TYR A 60 -12.63 -0.20 11.03
C TYR A 60 -14.13 -0.01 10.73
N GLN A 61 -14.48 0.51 9.56
CA GLN A 61 -15.84 0.76 9.13
C GLN A 61 -16.71 -0.50 9.17
N VAL A 62 -16.27 -1.62 8.60
CA VAL A 62 -17.05 -2.87 8.54
C VAL A 62 -17.35 -3.45 9.93
N ARG A 63 -16.48 -3.21 10.91
CA ARG A 63 -16.66 -3.65 12.31
C ARG A 63 -17.52 -2.71 13.16
N HIS A 64 -17.57 -1.42 12.81
CA HIS A 64 -18.17 -0.38 13.67
C HIS A 64 -19.47 0.21 13.10
N VAL A 65 -19.73 0.06 11.80
CA VAL A 65 -21.00 0.47 11.19
C VAL A 65 -22.00 -0.70 11.27
N PRO A 66 -23.17 -0.53 11.93
CA PRO A 66 -24.12 -1.61 12.08
C PRO A 66 -24.64 -2.17 10.74
N ASN A 67 -24.75 -3.50 10.66
CA ASN A 67 -25.28 -4.24 9.50
C ASN A 67 -24.44 -4.08 8.22
N LEU A 68 -23.12 -3.89 8.37
CA LEU A 68 -22.17 -4.19 7.29
C LEU A 68 -21.63 -5.62 7.45
N PRO A 69 -21.33 -6.31 6.35
CA PRO A 69 -20.62 -7.58 6.42
C PRO A 69 -19.18 -7.33 6.89
N ASP A 70 -18.69 -8.19 7.79
CA ASP A 70 -17.31 -8.14 8.29
C ASP A 70 -16.37 -8.80 7.29
N VAL A 71 -15.82 -7.99 6.38
CA VAL A 71 -14.95 -8.42 5.28
C VAL A 71 -13.75 -7.49 5.15
N GLU A 72 -12.66 -8.02 4.62
CA GLU A 72 -11.41 -7.28 4.41
C GLU A 72 -11.17 -7.03 2.93
N ILE A 73 -10.50 -5.92 2.60
CA ILE A 73 -9.92 -5.72 1.27
C ILE A 73 -8.65 -6.57 1.17
N THR A 74 -8.61 -7.46 0.20
CA THR A 74 -7.49 -8.38 -0.02
C THR A 74 -6.57 -7.95 -1.15
N ASP A 75 -7.09 -7.20 -2.13
CA ASP A 75 -6.32 -6.74 -3.29
C ASP A 75 -6.98 -5.51 -3.96
N PHE A 76 -6.18 -4.71 -4.66
CA PHE A 76 -6.62 -3.58 -5.48
C PHE A 76 -6.22 -3.79 -6.94
N GLN A 77 -7.16 -3.67 -7.87
CA GLN A 77 -6.90 -3.84 -9.31
C GLN A 77 -7.37 -2.64 -10.13
N GLY A 78 -6.65 -2.38 -11.23
CA GLY A 78 -6.99 -1.32 -12.18
C GLY A 78 -7.02 0.06 -11.52
N ILE A 79 -6.02 0.35 -10.68
CA ILE A 79 -5.91 1.63 -9.98
C ILE A 79 -5.62 2.72 -11.02
N HIS A 80 -6.46 3.75 -11.06
CA HIS A 80 -6.31 4.84 -12.01
C HIS A 80 -6.78 6.17 -11.42
N GLN A 81 -6.14 7.24 -11.87
CA GLN A 81 -6.64 8.59 -11.70
C GLN A 81 -7.64 8.92 -12.83
N HIS A 82 -8.79 9.48 -12.48
CA HIS A 82 -9.77 9.94 -13.47
C HIS A 82 -9.99 11.45 -13.45
N ARG A 83 -9.59 12.15 -12.37
CA ARG A 83 -9.65 13.62 -12.29
C ARG A 83 -8.61 14.17 -11.33
N TYR A 84 -7.99 15.28 -11.70
CA TYR A 84 -7.11 16.04 -10.80
C TYR A 84 -7.46 17.53 -10.87
N LEU A 85 -7.65 18.14 -9.70
CA LEU A 85 -7.94 19.56 -9.52
C LEU A 85 -6.79 20.18 -8.70
N PRO A 86 -5.83 20.86 -9.33
CA PRO A 86 -4.69 21.43 -8.63
C PRO A 86 -5.12 22.59 -7.72
N ALA A 87 -4.37 22.78 -6.63
CA ALA A 87 -4.51 23.94 -5.77
C ALA A 87 -4.29 25.25 -6.54
N ASN A 88 -5.05 26.28 -6.18
CA ASN A 88 -4.89 27.65 -6.69
C ASN A 88 -5.35 28.67 -5.64
N GLU A 89 -5.23 29.96 -5.95
CA GLU A 89 -5.54 31.05 -5.01
C GLU A 89 -6.99 31.05 -4.51
N THR A 90 -7.95 30.59 -5.33
CA THR A 90 -9.37 30.48 -4.93
C THR A 90 -9.69 29.17 -4.24
N TRP A 91 -9.03 28.08 -4.66
CA TRP A 91 -9.21 26.73 -4.16
C TRP A 91 -7.86 26.18 -3.69
N PRO A 92 -7.45 26.45 -2.44
CA PRO A 92 -6.09 26.17 -1.98
C PRO A 92 -5.80 24.68 -1.76
N ILE A 93 -6.81 23.82 -1.86
CA ILE A 93 -6.70 22.39 -1.62
C ILE A 93 -6.67 21.65 -2.96
N GLY A 94 -5.52 21.04 -3.26
CA GLY A 94 -5.37 20.12 -4.39
C GLY A 94 -6.16 18.84 -4.14
N ARG A 95 -6.88 18.37 -5.16
CA ARG A 95 -7.79 17.22 -5.07
C ARG A 95 -7.55 16.24 -6.20
N ARG A 96 -7.17 15.02 -5.86
CA ARG A 96 -6.94 13.92 -6.81
C ARG A 96 -7.97 12.84 -6.62
N TYR A 97 -8.77 12.59 -7.65
CA TYR A 97 -9.81 11.56 -7.65
C TYR A 97 -9.30 10.31 -8.36
N CYS A 98 -9.43 9.20 -7.65
CA CYS A 98 -8.93 7.90 -8.05
C CYS A 98 -10.05 6.85 -8.01
N GLY A 99 -9.92 5.82 -8.84
CA GLY A 99 -10.82 4.69 -8.90
C GLY A 99 -10.05 3.39 -8.98
N ALA A 100 -10.64 2.32 -8.45
CA ALA A 100 -10.12 0.96 -8.59
C ALA A 100 -11.25 -0.06 -8.43
N THR A 101 -10.91 -1.33 -8.63
CA THR A 101 -11.68 -2.46 -8.12
C THR A 101 -10.95 -3.03 -6.90
N VAL A 102 -11.69 -3.40 -5.86
CA VAL A 102 -11.16 -4.12 -4.70
C VAL A 102 -11.73 -5.52 -4.66
N SER A 103 -10.85 -6.50 -4.40
CA SER A 103 -11.25 -7.84 -4.00
C SER A 103 -11.51 -7.86 -2.50
N LEU A 104 -12.62 -8.48 -2.09
CA LEU A 104 -12.98 -8.66 -0.70
C LEU A 104 -12.77 -10.10 -0.25
N SER A 105 -12.60 -10.32 1.05
CA SER A 105 -12.36 -11.64 1.65
C SER A 105 -13.55 -12.60 1.52
N ASP A 106 -14.74 -12.11 1.15
CA ASP A 106 -15.92 -12.92 0.83
C ASP A 106 -15.92 -13.43 -0.63
N GLY A 107 -14.88 -13.11 -1.40
CA GLY A 107 -14.75 -13.49 -2.81
C GLY A 107 -15.44 -12.54 -3.79
N HIS A 108 -16.10 -11.47 -3.31
CA HIS A 108 -16.71 -10.48 -4.18
C HIS A 108 -15.74 -9.35 -4.54
N ALA A 109 -15.83 -8.88 -5.78
CA ALA A 109 -15.17 -7.67 -6.23
C ALA A 109 -16.13 -6.48 -6.16
N ARG A 110 -15.65 -5.32 -5.69
CA ARG A 110 -16.43 -4.08 -5.61
C ARG A 110 -15.64 -2.91 -6.18
N THR A 111 -16.32 -1.97 -6.82
CA THR A 111 -15.70 -0.71 -7.22
C THR A 111 -15.44 0.14 -5.98
N ILE A 112 -14.27 0.77 -5.92
CA ILE A 112 -13.92 1.78 -4.93
C ILE A 112 -13.64 3.11 -5.64
N TRP A 113 -14.11 4.20 -5.04
CA TRP A 113 -13.77 5.56 -5.42
C TRP A 113 -13.13 6.25 -4.22
N TYR A 114 -12.05 6.99 -4.44
CA TYR A 114 -11.34 7.68 -3.36
C TYR A 114 -10.74 9.00 -3.83
N LEU A 115 -10.63 9.92 -2.88
CA LEU A 115 -10.15 11.28 -3.05
C LEU A 115 -8.94 11.50 -2.13
N ILE A 116 -7.86 11.99 -2.72
CA ILE A 116 -6.68 12.45 -1.99
C ILE A 116 -6.74 13.99 -1.96
N GLU A 117 -6.74 14.56 -0.77
CA GLU A 117 -6.75 16.01 -0.56
C GLU A 117 -5.40 16.46 0.01
N GLU A 118 -4.73 17.32 -0.75
CA GLU A 118 -3.39 17.80 -0.45
C GLU A 118 -3.37 18.70 0.78
N GLY A 119 -2.52 18.38 1.76
CA GLY A 119 -2.37 19.17 3.00
C GLY A 119 -3.53 19.08 4.00
N GLN A 120 -4.54 18.25 3.73
CA GLN A 120 -5.74 18.11 4.58
C GLN A 120 -5.65 16.99 5.61
N GLY A 121 -4.46 16.43 5.85
CA GLY A 121 -4.23 15.44 6.88
C GLY A 121 -4.52 15.95 8.30
N PHE A 122 -4.33 15.09 9.30
CA PHE A 122 -4.60 15.44 10.69
C PHE A 122 -3.77 16.65 11.11
N ALA A 123 -4.43 17.70 11.62
CA ALA A 123 -3.80 18.98 11.96
C ALA A 123 -2.95 19.57 10.82
N SER A 124 -3.41 19.41 9.57
CA SER A 124 -2.73 19.87 8.35
C SER A 124 -1.37 19.18 8.07
N ILE A 125 -1.14 18.02 8.66
CA ILE A 125 0.08 17.23 8.43
C ILE A 125 -0.21 16.14 7.39
N GLY A 126 0.40 16.29 6.22
CA GLY A 126 0.28 15.37 5.09
C GLY A 126 -1.10 15.43 4.43
N ASP A 127 -1.41 14.41 3.63
CA ASP A 127 -2.61 14.37 2.81
C ASP A 127 -3.75 13.54 3.46
N ASN A 128 -4.98 13.99 3.23
CA ASN A 128 -6.17 13.24 3.60
C ASN A 128 -6.56 12.25 2.49
N VAL A 129 -7.14 11.11 2.89
CA VAL A 129 -7.72 10.15 1.95
C VAL A 129 -9.13 9.84 2.40
N GLU A 130 -10.10 10.20 1.56
CA GLU A 130 -11.50 9.82 1.68
C GLU A 130 -11.82 8.72 0.67
N PHE A 131 -12.67 7.76 1.04
CA PHE A 131 -12.99 6.63 0.16
C PHE A 131 -14.41 6.13 0.35
N CYS A 132 -14.92 5.46 -0.68
CA CYS A 132 -16.21 4.81 -0.70
C CYS A 132 -16.13 3.51 -1.51
N VAL A 133 -16.37 2.38 -0.85
CA VAL A 133 -16.55 1.08 -1.51
C VAL A 133 -18.03 0.91 -1.84
N ALA A 134 -18.34 0.59 -3.09
CA ALA A 134 -19.71 0.42 -3.55
C ALA A 134 -20.43 -0.68 -2.74
N GLY A 135 -21.53 -0.31 -2.09
CA GLY A 135 -22.30 -1.20 -1.22
C GLY A 135 -21.96 -1.12 0.27
N PHE A 136 -20.91 -0.37 0.66
CA PHE A 136 -20.49 -0.22 2.06
C PHE A 136 -20.76 1.18 2.64
N ASP A 137 -21.15 2.17 1.83
CA ASP A 137 -21.63 3.48 2.29
C ASP A 137 -23.11 3.42 2.73
N ARG A 138 -23.35 2.84 3.91
CA ARG A 138 -24.69 2.60 4.45
C ARG A 138 -25.51 3.88 4.63
N TRP A 139 -24.87 4.97 5.05
CA TRP A 139 -25.54 6.23 5.34
C TRP A 139 -25.52 7.23 4.18
N MET A 140 -25.00 6.81 3.02
CA MET A 140 -24.93 7.64 1.81
C MET A 140 -24.13 8.93 2.05
N VAL A 141 -23.06 8.85 2.85
CA VAL A 141 -22.15 9.99 3.14
C VAL A 141 -21.59 10.57 1.85
N TYR A 142 -21.24 9.70 0.89
CA TYR A 142 -20.74 10.08 -0.43
C TYR A 142 -21.80 9.97 -1.53
N ASN A 143 -23.08 9.98 -1.14
CA ASN A 143 -24.25 9.85 -2.01
C ASN A 143 -24.33 8.49 -2.74
N GLY A 144 -25.39 8.30 -3.53
CA GLY A 144 -25.64 7.06 -4.24
C GLY A 144 -24.50 6.69 -5.19
N ARG A 145 -24.01 5.45 -5.05
CA ARG A 145 -22.90 4.88 -5.83
C ARG A 145 -21.60 5.70 -5.70
N CYS A 146 -21.32 6.29 -4.54
CA CYS A 146 -20.09 7.04 -4.28
C CYS A 146 -19.91 8.28 -5.19
N ARG A 147 -21.01 8.95 -5.58
CA ARG A 147 -20.99 10.04 -6.56
C ARG A 147 -20.07 11.21 -6.18
N VAL A 148 -19.88 11.48 -4.89
CA VAL A 148 -19.03 12.59 -4.43
C VAL A 148 -17.55 12.34 -4.73
N LEU A 149 -17.13 11.07 -4.82
CA LEU A 149 -15.73 10.67 -4.98
C LEU A 149 -15.38 10.17 -6.41
N ARG A 150 -16.33 10.24 -7.35
CA ARG A 150 -16.18 9.87 -8.77
C ARG A 150 -16.20 11.12 -9.65
#